data_AF-A0A973FYC6-F1
#
_entry.id   AF-A0A973FYC6-F1
#
_cell.length_a   1.000
_cell.length_b   1.000
_cell.length_c   1.000
_cell.angle_alpha   90.00
_cell.angle_beta   90.00
_cell.angle_gamma   90.00
#
_symmetry.space_group_name_H-M   'P 1'
#
loop_
_entity.id
_entity.type
_entity.pdbx_description
1 polymer ?
#
loop_
_entity_poly.entity_id
_entity_poly.type
_entity_poly.pdbx_seq_one_letter_code
_entity_poly.pdbx_strand_id
1 'polypeptide(L)'
;MGKSRQEWNDEVESRIPPKSRIVERNRSITAQYAAWYLRNPELFKWAGMAAFASSQVGLAIAVAELMNPPGSISSAGTAKDETSFPDPGRLLGQAAGALLYIPSLMYSFAAGQFLLRDLEEIRRGNNGIFYDIGWAHAAFLEGGIGEIERNIVSGEEEYLLGGFRMIEEGRRLLASGSREALPGMLIWEGNVRLLRHEQLMTLQPVFNALSLQGRVIASLGSELDFPEPAEGVPAVKPSFSTHAGYLETITGWKSVSDPDHRWAWIEESVLPSWEKLDKSFAEGTPLKKRLEAFAAQEPAMVHYVAAFARRLFGTSGSA
;
A
#
# COMPACT_ATOMS: atom_id res chain seq x y z
N MET A 1 18.54 -21.17 20.36
CA MET A 1 17.90 -21.57 19.09
C MET A 1 17.16 -20.36 18.57
N GLY A 2 17.40 -19.93 17.32
CA GLY A 2 16.62 -18.86 16.70
C GLY A 2 15.28 -19.40 16.19
N LYS A 3 14.29 -18.54 15.99
CA LYS A 3 13.00 -18.91 15.38
C LYS A 3 13.21 -19.20 13.89
N SER A 4 12.50 -20.19 13.37
CA SER A 4 12.38 -20.47 11.94
C SER A 4 11.52 -19.41 11.23
N ARG A 5 11.62 -19.33 9.89
CA ARG A 5 10.80 -18.43 9.07
C ARG A 5 9.31 -18.69 9.28
N GLN A 6 8.93 -19.96 9.39
CA GLN A 6 7.52 -20.32 9.60
C GLN A 6 7.04 -19.82 10.97
N GLU A 7 7.84 -19.96 12.03
CA GLU A 7 7.48 -19.42 13.35
C GLU A 7 7.35 -17.89 13.33
N TRP A 8 8.24 -17.18 12.62
CA TRP A 8 8.10 -15.73 12.43
C TRP A 8 6.85 -15.36 11.65
N ASN A 9 6.54 -16.09 10.58
CA ASN A 9 5.32 -15.92 9.78
C ASN A 9 4.06 -16.16 10.62
N ASP A 10 4.01 -17.26 11.36
CA ASP A 10 2.88 -17.62 12.22
C ASP A 10 2.67 -16.56 13.30
N GLU A 11 3.76 -16.02 13.85
CA GLU A 11 3.68 -14.94 14.81
C GLU A 11 3.09 -13.66 14.22
N VAL A 12 3.56 -13.18 13.06
CA VAL A 12 2.99 -11.97 12.44
C VAL A 12 1.57 -12.21 11.95
N GLU A 13 1.25 -13.40 11.44
CA GLU A 13 -0.11 -13.78 11.01
C GLU A 13 -1.08 -13.87 12.18
N SER A 14 -0.64 -14.31 13.37
CA SER A 14 -1.48 -14.39 14.56
C SER A 14 -2.02 -13.04 15.03
N ARG A 15 -1.38 -11.94 14.62
CA ARG A 15 -1.71 -10.57 15.00
C ARG A 15 -2.71 -9.91 14.03
N ILE A 16 -3.07 -10.57 12.93
CA ILE A 16 -3.99 -10.02 11.93
C ILE A 16 -5.22 -10.92 11.70
N PRO A 17 -6.39 -10.35 11.33
CA PRO A 17 -7.58 -11.13 11.04
C PRO A 17 -7.37 -12.19 9.94
N PRO A 18 -8.18 -13.27 9.92
CA PRO A 18 -8.10 -14.30 8.89
C PRO A 18 -8.40 -13.74 7.49
N LYS A 19 -7.91 -14.41 6.44
CA LYS A 19 -8.05 -14.00 5.02
C LYS A 19 -9.50 -13.80 4.54
N SER A 20 -10.49 -14.35 5.25
CA SER A 20 -11.92 -14.15 4.99
C SER A 20 -12.46 -12.79 5.44
N ARG A 21 -11.84 -12.14 6.43
CA ARG A 21 -12.23 -10.80 6.91
C ARG A 21 -11.45 -9.74 6.13
N ILE A 22 -11.80 -9.57 4.86
CA ILE A 22 -10.98 -8.89 3.85
C ILE A 22 -10.61 -7.44 4.24
N VAL A 23 -11.59 -6.58 4.51
CA VAL A 23 -11.36 -5.16 4.83
C VAL A 23 -10.60 -5.00 6.15
N GLU A 24 -11.00 -5.76 7.17
CA GLU A 24 -10.34 -5.71 8.47
C GLU A 24 -8.90 -6.20 8.40
N ARG A 25 -8.65 -7.29 7.67
CA ARG A 25 -7.29 -7.81 7.49
C ARG A 25 -6.37 -6.82 6.80
N ASN A 26 -6.82 -6.18 5.70
CA ASN A 26 -6.02 -5.13 5.05
C ASN A 26 -5.77 -3.96 6.00
N ARG A 27 -6.77 -3.57 6.82
CA ARG A 27 -6.59 -2.52 7.83
C ARG A 27 -5.53 -2.90 8.86
N SER A 28 -5.53 -4.13 9.36
CA SER A 28 -4.52 -4.59 10.31
C SER A 28 -3.12 -4.74 9.69
N ILE A 29 -3.02 -5.14 8.41
CA ILE A 29 -1.74 -5.12 7.67
C ILE A 29 -1.20 -3.69 7.55
N THR A 30 -2.04 -2.75 7.13
CA THR A 30 -1.70 -1.31 7.04
C THR A 30 -1.23 -0.77 8.40
N ALA A 31 -1.94 -1.13 9.48
CA ALA A 31 -1.57 -0.74 10.84
C ALA A 31 -0.22 -1.31 11.26
N GLN A 32 0.08 -2.55 10.89
CA GLN A 32 1.34 -3.20 11.24
C GLN A 32 2.53 -2.53 10.54
N TYR A 33 2.39 -2.17 9.26
CA TYR A 33 3.40 -1.38 8.53
C TYR A 33 3.64 -0.01 9.19
N ALA A 34 2.55 0.70 9.52
CA ALA A 34 2.65 1.99 10.19
C ALA A 34 3.32 1.88 11.57
N ALA A 35 2.97 0.84 12.35
CA ALA A 35 3.56 0.58 13.65
C ALA A 35 5.07 0.27 13.56
N TRP A 36 5.52 -0.48 12.55
CA TRP A 36 6.96 -0.70 12.34
C TRP A 36 7.70 0.59 12.04
N TYR A 37 7.17 1.42 11.13
CA TYR A 37 7.75 2.73 10.86
C TYR A 37 7.79 3.61 12.11
N LEU A 38 6.68 3.76 12.83
CA LEU A 38 6.62 4.61 14.04
C LEU A 38 7.58 4.15 15.14
N ARG A 39 7.91 2.85 15.20
CA ARG A 39 8.85 2.31 16.20
C ARG A 39 10.30 2.69 15.91
N ASN A 40 10.73 2.73 14.64
CA ASN A 40 12.08 3.14 14.23
C ASN A 40 11.99 3.89 12.88
N PRO A 41 11.48 5.14 12.88
CA PRO A 41 11.24 5.91 11.65
C PRO A 41 12.53 6.19 10.90
N GLU A 42 13.66 6.24 11.59
CA GLU A 42 15.00 6.38 11.02
C GLU A 42 15.44 5.16 10.21
N LEU A 43 14.88 3.97 10.45
CA LEU A 43 15.29 2.71 9.81
C LEU A 43 14.32 2.19 8.76
N PHE A 44 13.00 2.19 9.03
CA PHE A 44 12.05 1.40 8.23
C PHE A 44 11.27 2.21 7.19
N LYS A 45 12.00 2.86 6.28
CA LYS A 45 11.43 3.72 5.22
C LYS A 45 10.44 2.96 4.32
N TRP A 46 10.72 1.70 4.02
CA TRP A 46 9.83 0.83 3.25
C TRP A 46 8.49 0.63 3.96
N ALA A 47 8.49 0.35 5.27
CA ALA A 47 7.27 0.10 6.03
C ALA A 47 6.34 1.33 6.05
N GLY A 48 6.92 2.54 6.18
CA GLY A 48 6.14 3.77 6.13
C GLY A 48 5.42 3.94 4.79
N MET A 49 6.14 3.74 3.69
CA MET A 49 5.59 3.82 2.34
C MET A 49 4.57 2.70 2.06
N ALA A 50 4.84 1.47 2.51
CA ALA A 50 3.94 0.32 2.38
C ALA A 50 2.61 0.54 3.11
N ALA A 51 2.60 1.28 4.23
CA ALA A 51 1.35 1.64 4.92
C ALA A 51 0.44 2.51 4.02
N PHE A 52 0.99 3.49 3.30
CA PHE A 52 0.22 4.32 2.37
C PHE A 52 -0.30 3.52 1.18
N ALA A 53 0.55 2.69 0.56
CA ALA A 53 0.15 1.83 -0.55
C ALA A 53 -0.95 0.82 -0.12
N SER A 54 -0.78 0.16 1.03
CA SER A 54 -1.76 -0.79 1.57
C SER A 54 -3.09 -0.11 1.93
N SER A 55 -3.07 1.11 2.47
CA SER A 55 -4.28 1.89 2.76
C SER A 55 -5.11 2.18 1.49
N GLN A 56 -4.45 2.45 0.36
CA GLN A 56 -5.12 2.69 -0.90
C GLN A 56 -5.78 1.43 -1.46
N VAL A 57 -5.08 0.29 -1.37
CA VAL A 57 -5.66 -1.02 -1.70
C VAL A 57 -6.90 -1.30 -0.83
N GLY A 58 -6.83 -0.99 0.47
CA GLY A 58 -7.96 -1.13 1.39
C GLY A 58 -9.19 -0.32 0.99
N LEU A 59 -8.99 0.89 0.47
CA LEU A 59 -10.09 1.72 -0.03
C LEU A 59 -10.76 1.10 -1.28
N ALA A 60 -9.96 0.63 -2.24
CA ALA A 60 -10.49 -0.04 -3.44
C ALA A 60 -11.30 -1.30 -3.07
N ILE A 61 -10.78 -2.09 -2.12
CA ILE A 61 -11.47 -3.26 -1.57
C ILE A 61 -12.80 -2.88 -0.91
N ALA A 62 -12.81 -1.87 -0.04
CA ALA A 62 -14.02 -1.45 0.66
C ALA A 62 -15.10 -0.94 -0.30
N VAL A 63 -14.71 -0.20 -1.35
CA VAL A 63 -15.62 0.25 -2.40
C VAL A 63 -16.22 -0.94 -3.16
N ALA A 64 -15.41 -1.93 -3.51
CA ALA A 64 -15.92 -3.12 -4.18
C ALA A 64 -16.86 -3.96 -3.31
N GLU A 65 -16.62 -4.05 -1.99
CA GLU A 65 -17.53 -4.71 -1.06
C GLU A 65 -18.90 -4.02 -1.00
N LEU A 66 -18.93 -2.67 -1.00
CA LEU A 66 -20.16 -1.88 -1.06
C LEU A 66 -20.93 -2.04 -2.39
N MET A 67 -20.22 -2.30 -3.49
CA MET A 67 -20.82 -2.49 -4.81
C MET A 67 -21.35 -3.91 -5.05
N ASN A 68 -21.01 -4.86 -4.19
CA ASN A 68 -21.54 -6.22 -4.26
C ASN A 68 -22.90 -6.30 -3.54
N PRO A 69 -23.93 -6.93 -4.15
CA PRO A 69 -25.18 -7.20 -3.45
C PRO A 69 -24.90 -8.12 -2.24
N PRO A 70 -25.64 -7.98 -1.12
CA PRO A 70 -25.42 -8.78 0.07
C PRO A 70 -25.57 -10.28 -0.26
N GLY A 71 -24.45 -10.99 -0.29
CA GLY A 71 -24.41 -12.44 -0.51
C GLY A 71 -23.23 -13.02 -1.32
N SER A 72 -22.40 -12.22 -2.01
CA SER A 72 -21.33 -12.78 -2.87
C SER A 72 -19.92 -12.80 -2.29
N ILE A 73 -19.67 -12.22 -1.11
CA ILE A 73 -18.42 -12.39 -0.36
C ILE A 73 -18.82 -12.59 1.10
N SER A 74 -18.59 -13.80 1.59
CA SER A 74 -19.13 -14.32 2.85
C SER A 74 -18.80 -13.44 4.05
N SER A 75 -19.76 -12.64 4.53
CA SER A 75 -19.74 -12.13 5.90
C SER A 75 -20.32 -13.21 6.82
N ALA A 76 -19.43 -13.87 7.56
CA ALA A 76 -19.80 -14.63 8.75
C ALA A 76 -19.31 -13.82 9.96
N GLY A 77 -20.25 -13.25 10.71
CA GLY A 77 -19.96 -12.52 11.94
C GLY A 77 -21.07 -11.57 12.34
N THR A 78 -22.16 -12.11 12.86
CA THR A 78 -23.23 -11.35 13.54
C THR A 78 -22.68 -10.66 14.79
N ALA A 79 -22.71 -9.33 14.81
CA ALA A 79 -22.75 -8.55 16.04
C ALA A 79 -23.78 -7.43 15.87
N LYS A 80 -24.85 -7.52 16.66
CA LYS A 80 -25.79 -6.43 16.89
C LYS A 80 -25.08 -5.40 17.76
N ASP A 81 -24.94 -4.17 17.27
CA ASP A 81 -24.86 -3.01 18.14
C ASP A 81 -25.57 -1.83 17.45
N GLU A 82 -26.66 -1.40 18.08
CA GLU A 82 -27.43 -0.22 17.72
C GLU A 82 -26.63 1.02 18.10
N THR A 83 -26.02 1.68 17.10
CA THR A 83 -25.68 3.10 17.21
C THR A 83 -26.00 3.79 15.89
N SER A 84 -26.64 4.95 16.01
CA SER A 84 -27.33 5.72 14.97
C SER A 84 -26.57 5.83 13.65
N PHE A 85 -27.11 5.19 12.60
CA PHE A 85 -26.69 5.40 11.22
C PHE A 85 -27.25 6.74 10.69
N PRO A 86 -26.48 7.51 9.90
CA PRO A 86 -27.04 8.63 9.17
C PRO A 86 -27.99 8.12 8.06
N ASP A 87 -29.05 8.89 7.85
CA ASP A 87 -30.18 8.62 6.93
C ASP A 87 -29.74 8.08 5.53
N PRO A 88 -30.10 6.82 5.19
CA PRO A 88 -29.78 6.18 3.90
C PRO A 88 -30.26 6.98 2.69
N GLY A 89 -31.35 7.75 2.83
CA GLY A 89 -31.94 8.53 1.74
C GLY A 89 -31.05 9.70 1.28
N ARG A 90 -30.23 10.25 2.17
CA ARG A 90 -29.32 11.36 1.86
C ARG A 90 -28.03 10.89 1.16
N LEU A 91 -27.56 9.69 1.48
CA LEU A 91 -26.43 9.02 0.79
C LEU A 91 -26.82 8.59 -0.62
N LEU A 92 -28.03 8.05 -0.82
CA LEU A 92 -28.54 7.72 -2.16
C LEU A 92 -28.73 8.97 -3.03
N GLY A 93 -29.23 10.07 -2.45
CA GLY A 93 -29.47 11.32 -3.19
C GLY A 93 -28.21 12.03 -3.69
N GLN A 94 -27.09 11.92 -2.95
CA GLN A 94 -25.80 12.47 -3.39
C GLN A 94 -25.06 11.52 -4.35
N ALA A 95 -25.29 10.22 -4.26
CA ALA A 95 -24.76 9.23 -5.20
C ALA A 95 -25.48 9.25 -6.56
N ALA A 96 -26.78 9.56 -6.59
CA ALA A 96 -27.60 9.56 -7.81
C ALA A 96 -27.14 10.59 -8.86
N GLY A 97 -26.54 11.71 -8.44
CA GLY A 97 -26.01 12.73 -9.35
C GLY A 97 -24.73 12.31 -10.09
N ALA A 98 -23.92 11.44 -9.49
CA ALA A 98 -22.72 10.88 -10.13
C ALA A 98 -23.04 9.64 -11.00
N LEU A 99 -24.17 8.99 -10.75
CA LEU A 99 -24.63 7.78 -11.45
C LEU A 99 -25.13 8.04 -12.89
N LEU A 100 -25.43 9.28 -13.28
CA LEU A 100 -25.98 9.60 -14.60
C LEU A 100 -24.93 9.76 -15.72
N TYR A 101 -23.63 9.67 -15.42
CA TYR A 101 -22.54 9.63 -16.41
C TYR A 101 -21.92 8.24 -16.60
N ILE A 102 -22.58 7.19 -16.12
CA ILE A 102 -22.06 5.81 -16.12
C ILE A 102 -22.28 4.98 -17.41
N PRO A 103 -23.07 5.32 -18.45
CA PRO A 103 -23.37 4.32 -19.47
C PRO A 103 -22.41 4.33 -20.68
N SER A 104 -21.31 3.57 -20.61
CA SER A 104 -20.86 2.73 -21.76
C SER A 104 -19.75 1.71 -21.45
N LEU A 105 -18.87 1.93 -20.48
CA LEU A 105 -17.75 1.00 -20.17
C LEU A 105 -18.09 -0.08 -19.13
N MET A 106 -19.11 0.15 -18.31
CA MET A 106 -19.57 -0.79 -17.27
C MET A 106 -20.65 -1.77 -17.74
N TYR A 107 -21.04 -1.70 -19.03
CA TYR A 107 -22.14 -2.51 -19.59
C TYR A 107 -21.65 -3.84 -20.17
N SER A 108 -21.06 -4.68 -19.33
CA SER A 108 -21.25 -6.13 -19.47
C SER A 108 -21.03 -6.79 -18.12
N PHE A 109 -21.95 -7.67 -17.74
CA PHE A 109 -21.86 -8.54 -16.56
C PHE A 109 -20.51 -9.31 -16.51
N ALA A 110 -19.87 -9.52 -17.66
CA ALA A 110 -18.52 -10.05 -17.80
C ALA A 110 -17.43 -9.10 -17.25
N ALA A 111 -17.49 -7.79 -17.54
CA ALA A 111 -16.55 -6.80 -17.02
C ALA A 111 -16.60 -6.73 -15.48
N GLY A 112 -17.79 -6.83 -14.87
CA GLY A 112 -17.92 -6.90 -13.41
C GLY A 112 -17.17 -8.09 -12.80
N GLN A 113 -17.27 -9.27 -13.40
CA GLN A 113 -16.56 -10.47 -12.92
C GLN A 113 -15.03 -10.38 -13.13
N PHE A 114 -14.57 -9.83 -14.26
CA PHE A 114 -13.14 -9.63 -14.49
C PHE A 114 -12.54 -8.63 -13.51
N LEU A 115 -13.24 -7.52 -13.22
CA LEU A 115 -12.80 -6.52 -12.25
C LEU A 115 -12.74 -7.08 -10.82
N LEU A 116 -13.72 -7.89 -10.43
CA LEU A 116 -13.71 -8.55 -9.11
C LEU A 116 -12.56 -9.56 -9.01
N ARG A 117 -12.28 -10.31 -10.08
CA ARG A 117 -11.13 -11.22 -10.13
C ARG A 117 -9.80 -10.47 -10.05
N ASP A 118 -9.66 -9.37 -10.80
CA ASP A 118 -8.45 -8.56 -10.78
C ASP A 118 -8.22 -7.91 -9.39
N LEU A 119 -9.30 -7.46 -8.74
CA LEU A 119 -9.23 -6.96 -7.37
C LEU A 119 -8.86 -8.05 -6.36
N GLU A 120 -9.35 -9.28 -6.55
CA GLU A 120 -8.95 -10.43 -5.75
C GLU A 120 -7.45 -10.74 -5.92
N GLU A 121 -6.89 -10.60 -7.13
CA GLU A 121 -5.44 -10.72 -7.34
C GLU A 121 -4.67 -9.58 -6.63
N ILE A 122 -5.14 -8.33 -6.70
CA ILE A 122 -4.54 -7.20 -5.94
C ILE A 122 -4.58 -7.48 -4.42
N ARG A 123 -5.71 -7.99 -3.92
CA ARG A 123 -5.86 -8.40 -2.51
C ARG A 123 -4.88 -9.51 -2.13
N ARG A 124 -4.70 -10.52 -3.00
CA ARG A 124 -3.70 -11.57 -2.82
C ARG A 124 -2.30 -10.99 -2.80
N GLY A 125 -2.01 -10.02 -3.67
CA GLY A 125 -0.74 -9.29 -3.68
C GLY A 125 -0.43 -8.63 -2.35
N ASN A 126 -1.35 -7.85 -1.78
CA ASN A 126 -1.13 -7.20 -0.49
C ASN A 126 -0.88 -8.20 0.66
N ASN A 127 -1.59 -9.34 0.65
CA ASN A 127 -1.32 -10.42 1.59
C ASN A 127 0.03 -11.11 1.33
N GLY A 128 0.40 -11.27 0.06
CA GLY A 128 1.68 -11.83 -0.37
C GLY A 128 2.85 -11.00 0.12
N ILE A 129 2.79 -9.67 -0.04
CA ILE A 129 3.82 -8.74 0.47
C ILE A 129 3.99 -8.89 1.98
N PHE A 130 2.89 -8.91 2.73
CA PHE A 130 2.94 -9.06 4.18
C PHE A 130 3.57 -10.40 4.60
N TYR A 131 3.20 -11.49 3.94
CA TYR A 131 3.78 -12.81 4.19
C TYR A 131 5.25 -12.91 3.77
N ASP A 132 5.64 -12.21 2.72
CA ASP A 132 6.99 -12.26 2.13
C ASP A 132 8.02 -11.45 2.94
N ILE A 133 7.68 -10.21 3.31
CA ILE A 133 8.61 -9.26 3.94
C ILE A 133 8.29 -9.04 5.44
N GLY A 134 7.06 -9.31 5.87
CA GLY A 134 6.61 -9.00 7.23
C GLY A 134 7.33 -9.79 8.32
N TRP A 135 7.61 -11.07 8.07
CA TRP A 135 8.41 -11.89 9.00
C TRP A 135 9.81 -11.32 9.21
N ALA A 136 10.44 -10.78 8.15
CA ALA A 136 11.79 -10.26 8.21
C ALA A 136 11.85 -8.97 9.04
N HIS A 137 10.83 -8.11 8.95
CA HIS A 137 10.70 -6.94 9.82
C HIS A 137 10.55 -7.32 11.29
N ALA A 138 9.68 -8.30 11.60
CA ALA A 138 9.51 -8.80 12.96
C ALA A 138 10.82 -9.42 13.50
N ALA A 139 11.45 -10.28 12.69
CA ALA A 139 12.72 -10.92 13.01
C ALA A 139 13.84 -9.90 13.29
N PHE A 140 13.95 -8.87 12.45
CA PHE A 140 14.95 -7.81 12.64
C PHE A 140 14.70 -7.00 13.91
N LEU A 141 13.44 -6.65 14.18
CA LEU A 141 13.05 -5.86 15.35
C LEU A 141 13.26 -6.58 16.68
N GLU A 142 13.08 -7.90 16.70
CA GLU A 142 13.10 -8.70 17.93
C GLU A 142 14.43 -9.43 18.14
N GLY A 143 15.07 -9.92 17.08
CA GLY A 143 16.32 -10.69 17.14
C GLY A 143 17.46 -10.19 16.26
N GLY A 144 17.27 -9.08 15.53
CA GLY A 144 18.28 -8.46 14.69
C GLY A 144 18.57 -9.20 13.38
N ILE A 145 19.58 -8.73 12.65
CA ILE A 145 19.93 -9.24 11.32
C ILE A 145 20.20 -10.75 11.29
N GLY A 146 20.73 -11.31 12.37
CA GLY A 146 21.08 -12.73 12.45
C GLY A 146 19.86 -13.66 12.35
N GLU A 147 18.66 -13.20 12.74
CA GLU A 147 17.42 -13.98 12.53
C GLU A 147 17.05 -14.05 11.04
N ILE A 148 17.27 -12.98 10.28
CA ILE A 148 17.01 -12.98 8.83
C ILE A 148 18.03 -13.86 8.12
N GLU A 149 19.32 -13.72 8.46
CA GLU A 149 20.41 -14.49 7.82
C GLU A 149 20.23 -16.00 7.93
N ARG A 150 19.63 -16.48 9.02
CA ARG A 150 19.35 -17.92 9.21
C ARG A 150 18.14 -18.43 8.45
N ASN A 151 17.25 -17.54 8.02
CA ASN A 151 15.94 -17.87 7.47
C ASN A 151 15.78 -17.49 5.99
N ILE A 152 16.78 -16.85 5.41
CA ILE A 152 16.84 -16.52 3.99
C ILE A 152 16.91 -17.80 3.16
N VAL A 153 16.23 -17.83 2.02
CA VAL A 153 16.37 -18.89 1.01
C VAL A 153 17.06 -18.37 -0.24
N SER A 154 17.53 -19.31 -1.08
CA SER A 154 18.23 -18.97 -2.31
C SER A 154 17.38 -18.09 -3.23
N GLY A 155 17.95 -16.96 -3.67
CA GLY A 155 17.32 -15.96 -4.52
C GLY A 155 16.82 -14.73 -3.78
N GLU A 156 16.80 -14.74 -2.44
CA GLU A 156 16.40 -13.58 -1.62
C GLU A 156 17.61 -12.77 -1.13
N GLU A 157 18.83 -13.25 -1.35
CA GLU A 157 20.04 -12.66 -0.78
C GLU A 157 20.34 -11.25 -1.32
N GLU A 158 20.12 -11.02 -2.61
CA GLU A 158 20.47 -9.76 -3.29
C GLU A 158 19.66 -8.57 -2.77
N TYR A 159 18.34 -8.77 -2.63
CA TYR A 159 17.40 -7.71 -2.34
C TYR A 159 16.92 -7.73 -0.88
N LEU A 160 16.33 -8.84 -0.41
CA LEU A 160 15.75 -8.91 0.93
C LEU A 160 16.86 -8.86 1.99
N LEU A 161 17.79 -9.83 1.97
CA LEU A 161 18.90 -9.84 2.94
C LEU A 161 19.85 -8.67 2.70
N GLY A 162 20.18 -8.37 1.44
CA GLY A 162 21.00 -7.23 1.07
C GLY A 162 20.46 -5.90 1.61
N GLY A 163 19.15 -5.68 1.48
CA GLY A 163 18.46 -4.51 2.02
C GLY A 163 18.59 -4.39 3.54
N PHE A 164 18.27 -5.46 4.27
CA PHE A 164 18.40 -5.47 5.74
C PHE A 164 19.85 -5.35 6.23
N ARG A 165 20.84 -5.89 5.50
CA ARG A 165 22.25 -5.71 5.83
C ARG A 165 22.69 -4.25 5.69
N MET A 166 22.22 -3.55 4.66
CA MET A 166 22.51 -2.11 4.50
C MET A 166 21.86 -1.28 5.60
N ILE A 167 20.60 -1.60 5.97
CA ILE A 167 19.92 -0.95 7.10
C ILE A 167 20.67 -1.19 8.42
N GLU A 168 21.10 -2.42 8.68
CA GLU A 168 21.89 -2.76 9.88
C GLU A 168 23.23 -2.03 9.93
N GLU A 169 23.94 -1.94 8.80
CA GLU A 169 25.22 -1.25 8.76
C GLU A 169 25.05 0.26 9.00
N GLY A 170 24.06 0.88 8.36
CA GLY A 170 23.73 2.28 8.62
C GLY A 170 23.35 2.51 10.09
N ARG A 171 22.56 1.60 10.69
CA ARG A 171 22.21 1.65 12.12
C ARG A 171 23.46 1.57 13.02
N ARG A 172 24.42 0.69 12.71
CA ARG A 172 25.68 0.56 13.46
C ARG A 172 26.54 1.82 13.37
N LEU A 173 26.65 2.40 12.18
CA LEU A 173 27.41 3.63 11.97
C LEU A 173 26.77 4.84 12.67
N LEU A 174 25.44 4.94 12.71
CA LEU A 174 24.75 5.95 13.52
C LEU A 174 25.03 5.75 15.02
N ALA A 175 24.97 4.49 15.50
CA ALA A 175 25.24 4.16 16.89
C ALA A 175 26.70 4.43 17.33
N SER A 176 27.66 4.35 16.40
CA SER A 176 29.06 4.72 16.67
C SER A 176 29.28 6.25 16.67
N GLY A 177 28.24 7.04 16.44
CA GLY A 177 28.29 8.50 16.44
C GLY A 177 28.75 9.11 15.12
N SER A 178 28.74 8.35 14.01
CA SER A 178 29.05 8.91 12.69
C SER A 178 28.07 10.04 12.35
N ARG A 179 28.63 11.18 11.92
CA ARG A 179 27.88 12.33 11.40
C ARG A 179 27.93 12.43 9.89
N GLU A 180 28.49 11.42 9.23
CA GLU A 180 28.59 11.38 7.78
C GLU A 180 27.22 11.14 7.13
N ALA A 181 27.12 11.41 5.83
CA ALA A 181 25.90 11.11 5.07
C ALA A 181 25.72 9.60 4.81
N LEU A 182 26.81 8.84 4.86
CA LEU A 182 26.86 7.41 4.52
C LEU A 182 25.84 6.54 5.28
N PRO A 183 25.65 6.67 6.62
CA PRO A 183 24.69 5.84 7.34
C PRO A 183 23.26 6.03 6.85
N GLY A 184 22.87 7.29 6.61
CA GLY A 184 21.55 7.63 6.07
C GLY A 184 21.36 7.09 4.65
N MET A 185 22.39 7.18 3.80
CA MET A 185 22.37 6.60 2.46
C MET A 185 22.22 5.08 2.48
N LEU A 186 22.96 4.37 3.35
CA LEU A 186 22.86 2.92 3.48
C LEU A 186 21.45 2.49 3.91
N ILE A 187 20.86 3.19 4.87
CA ILE A 187 19.48 2.91 5.31
C ILE A 187 18.50 3.14 4.17
N TRP A 188 18.61 4.28 3.46
CA TRP A 188 17.73 4.61 2.35
C TRP A 188 17.81 3.56 1.24
N GLU A 189 19.01 3.29 0.74
CA GLU A 189 19.26 2.30 -0.31
C GLU A 189 18.85 0.89 0.12
N GLY A 190 19.04 0.54 1.39
CA GLY A 190 18.57 -0.72 1.96
C GLY A 190 17.06 -0.87 1.84
N ASN A 191 16.29 0.17 2.14
CA ASN A 191 14.83 0.16 1.98
C ASN A 191 14.40 0.18 0.50
N VAL A 192 15.15 0.83 -0.39
CA VAL A 192 14.92 0.76 -1.85
C VAL A 192 15.12 -0.67 -2.36
N ARG A 193 16.10 -1.41 -1.83
CA ARG A 193 16.26 -2.85 -2.14
C ARG A 193 15.09 -3.69 -1.66
N LEU A 194 14.56 -3.43 -0.46
CA LEU A 194 13.35 -4.10 0.02
C LEU A 194 12.16 -3.81 -0.90
N LEU A 195 12.01 -2.56 -1.36
CA LEU A 195 11.00 -2.21 -2.35
C LEU A 195 11.23 -2.96 -3.68
N ARG A 196 12.46 -3.05 -4.20
CA ARG A 196 12.73 -3.84 -5.42
C ARG A 196 12.36 -5.31 -5.25
N HIS A 197 12.67 -5.91 -4.09
CA HIS A 197 12.27 -7.27 -3.78
C HIS A 197 10.75 -7.43 -3.91
N GLU A 198 9.99 -6.57 -3.23
CA GLU A 198 8.54 -6.55 -3.28
C GLU A 198 8.01 -6.44 -4.72
N GLN A 199 8.54 -5.46 -5.47
CA GLN A 199 8.03 -5.11 -6.79
C GLN A 199 8.32 -6.19 -7.84
N LEU A 200 9.47 -6.87 -7.75
CA LEU A 200 9.90 -7.87 -8.73
C LEU A 200 9.47 -9.30 -8.34
N MET A 201 9.66 -9.68 -7.09
CA MET A 201 9.47 -11.07 -6.65
C MET A 201 8.02 -11.34 -6.23
N THR A 202 7.36 -10.35 -5.64
CA THR A 202 6.06 -10.56 -4.99
C THR A 202 4.91 -9.97 -5.78
N LEU A 203 5.05 -8.76 -6.31
CA LEU A 203 4.00 -8.09 -7.07
C LEU A 203 3.97 -8.44 -8.55
N GLN A 204 5.11 -8.76 -9.19
CA GLN A 204 5.08 -9.06 -10.62
C GLN A 204 4.17 -10.25 -10.98
N PRO A 205 4.13 -11.37 -10.21
CA PRO A 205 3.17 -12.44 -10.47
C PRO A 205 1.70 -11.97 -10.39
N VAL A 206 1.39 -11.04 -9.48
CA VAL A 206 0.05 -10.45 -9.33
C VAL A 206 -0.30 -9.62 -10.57
N PHE A 207 0.61 -8.75 -11.00
CA PHE A 207 0.42 -7.93 -12.20
C PHE A 207 0.28 -8.77 -13.47
N ASN A 208 1.02 -9.87 -13.57
CA ASN A 208 0.92 -10.82 -14.68
C ASN A 208 -0.46 -11.48 -14.74
N ALA A 209 -1.10 -11.71 -13.60
CA ALA A 209 -2.42 -12.34 -13.48
C ALA A 209 -3.59 -11.39 -13.82
N LEU A 210 -3.37 -10.08 -13.85
CA LEU A 210 -4.41 -9.10 -14.19
C LEU A 210 -4.84 -9.20 -15.65
N SER A 211 -6.16 -9.06 -15.87
CA SER A 211 -6.73 -8.89 -17.21
C SER A 211 -6.22 -7.61 -17.88
N LEU A 212 -6.41 -7.49 -19.21
CA LEU A 212 -6.00 -6.27 -19.94
C LEU A 212 -6.68 -5.01 -19.37
N GLN A 213 -7.98 -5.11 -19.07
CA GLN A 213 -8.74 -4.01 -18.46
C GLN A 213 -8.27 -3.74 -17.03
N GLY A 214 -7.98 -4.79 -16.26
CA GLY A 214 -7.41 -4.70 -14.92
C GLY A 214 -6.09 -3.96 -14.90
N ARG A 215 -5.22 -4.19 -15.89
CA ARG A 215 -3.93 -3.47 -16.01
C ARG A 215 -4.12 -1.98 -16.27
N VAL A 216 -5.06 -1.60 -17.13
CA VAL A 216 -5.37 -0.18 -17.38
C VAL A 216 -5.92 0.48 -16.12
N ILE A 217 -6.86 -0.18 -15.43
CA ILE A 217 -7.45 0.35 -14.20
C ILE A 217 -6.42 0.43 -13.07
N ALA A 218 -5.57 -0.58 -12.91
CA ALA A 218 -4.47 -0.55 -11.96
C ALA A 218 -3.51 0.62 -12.27
N SER A 219 -3.22 0.87 -13.55
CA SER A 219 -2.33 1.96 -13.97
C SER A 219 -2.93 3.34 -13.70
N LEU A 220 -4.22 3.54 -13.98
CA LEU A 220 -4.94 4.77 -13.64
C LEU A 220 -5.11 4.95 -12.12
N GLY A 221 -5.28 3.84 -11.39
CA GLY A 221 -5.46 3.83 -9.94
C GLY A 221 -4.17 3.87 -9.14
N SER A 222 -2.99 3.87 -9.78
CA SER A 222 -1.69 3.88 -9.11
C SER A 222 -1.28 5.32 -8.76
N GLU A 223 -1.74 5.79 -7.61
CA GLU A 223 -1.41 7.11 -7.06
C GLU A 223 -1.23 7.04 -5.55
N LEU A 224 -0.07 7.41 -4.98
CA LEU A 224 0.08 7.41 -3.53
C LEU A 224 -0.43 8.73 -2.92
N ASP A 225 -1.41 8.63 -2.01
CA ASP A 225 -1.96 9.77 -1.26
C ASP A 225 -1.09 10.07 -0.04
N PHE A 226 0.08 10.64 -0.30
CA PHE A 226 0.95 11.20 0.72
C PHE A 226 0.37 12.52 1.28
N PRO A 227 0.39 12.73 2.61
CA PRO A 227 -0.02 14.00 3.19
C PRO A 227 0.90 15.13 2.72
N GLU A 228 0.39 16.36 2.72
CA GLU A 228 1.21 17.52 2.40
C GLU A 228 2.37 17.64 3.41
N PRO A 229 3.58 17.99 2.95
CA PRO A 229 4.67 18.31 3.88
C PRO A 229 4.32 19.56 4.70
N ALA A 230 5.12 19.87 5.73
CA ALA A 230 4.98 21.12 6.47
C ALA A 230 4.97 22.36 5.54
N GLU A 231 4.39 23.46 6.03
CA GLU A 231 4.09 24.68 5.24
C GLU A 231 5.19 25.09 4.26
N GLY A 232 4.79 25.34 3.00
CA GLY A 232 5.66 25.91 1.96
C GLY A 232 6.26 24.91 0.96
N VAL A 233 6.03 23.60 1.12
CA VAL A 233 6.46 22.59 0.14
C VAL A 233 5.24 22.12 -0.67
N PRO A 234 5.24 22.25 -2.01
CA PRO A 234 4.14 21.75 -2.84
C PRO A 234 3.94 20.24 -2.63
N ALA A 235 2.70 19.84 -2.36
CA ALA A 235 2.34 18.43 -2.30
C ALA A 235 2.52 17.79 -3.68
N VAL A 236 3.32 16.73 -3.76
CA VAL A 236 3.45 15.90 -4.95
C VAL A 236 2.77 14.58 -4.65
N LYS A 237 1.67 14.30 -5.37
CA LYS A 237 1.00 13.00 -5.35
C LYS A 237 1.54 12.19 -6.51
N PRO A 238 2.47 11.26 -6.29
CA PRO A 238 3.03 10.49 -7.39
C PRO A 238 1.94 9.60 -7.97
N SER A 239 1.58 9.87 -9.23
CA SER A 239 0.55 9.16 -9.99
C SER A 239 1.17 8.59 -11.25
N PHE A 240 0.97 7.29 -11.50
CA PHE A 240 1.51 6.61 -12.67
C PHE A 240 0.97 7.23 -13.96
N SER A 241 -0.34 7.47 -14.06
CA SER A 241 -0.94 8.03 -15.28
C SER A 241 -0.47 9.46 -15.59
N THR A 242 -0.14 10.24 -14.56
CA THR A 242 0.43 11.59 -14.73
C THR A 242 1.89 11.52 -15.19
N HIS A 243 2.66 10.55 -14.69
CA HIS A 243 4.05 10.31 -15.08
C HIS A 243 4.18 9.70 -16.50
N ALA A 244 3.39 8.67 -16.78
CA ALA A 244 3.42 7.91 -18.01
C ALA A 244 2.75 8.64 -19.18
N GLY A 245 1.74 9.47 -18.88
CA GLY A 245 0.82 10.07 -19.84
C GLY A 245 -0.53 9.34 -19.88
N TYR A 246 -1.63 10.10 -19.84
CA TYR A 246 -2.99 9.54 -19.77
C TYR A 246 -3.35 8.73 -21.02
N LEU A 247 -2.95 9.21 -22.21
CA LEU A 247 -3.21 8.52 -23.46
C LEU A 247 -2.45 7.20 -23.51
N GLU A 248 -1.16 7.22 -23.20
CA GLU A 248 -0.27 6.06 -23.12
C GLU A 248 -0.78 5.03 -22.12
N THR A 249 -1.38 5.49 -21.02
CA THR A 249 -1.98 4.62 -19.99
C THR A 249 -3.28 3.98 -20.48
N ILE A 250 -4.18 4.75 -21.08
CA ILE A 250 -5.49 4.26 -21.56
C ILE A 250 -5.32 3.31 -22.75
N THR A 251 -4.35 3.56 -23.63
CA THR A 251 -4.04 2.66 -24.75
C THR A 251 -3.29 1.40 -24.30
N GLY A 252 -2.79 1.37 -23.07
CA GLY A 252 -1.96 0.28 -22.53
C GLY A 252 -0.52 0.27 -23.05
N TRP A 253 -0.08 1.32 -23.77
CA TRP A 253 1.31 1.46 -24.22
C TRP A 253 2.28 1.59 -23.05
N LYS A 254 1.89 2.31 -22.01
CA LYS A 254 2.57 2.29 -20.70
C LYS A 254 1.61 1.75 -19.66
N SER A 255 2.13 0.88 -18.80
CA SER A 255 1.30 0.26 -17.77
C SER A 255 2.12 0.01 -16.51
N VAL A 256 1.49 0.22 -15.35
CA VAL A 256 2.08 -0.12 -14.05
C VAL A 256 2.27 -1.64 -13.89
N SER A 257 1.63 -2.48 -14.72
CA SER A 257 1.88 -3.93 -14.69
C SER A 257 3.20 -4.33 -15.33
N ASP A 258 3.74 -3.47 -16.20
CA ASP A 258 5.06 -3.65 -16.79
C ASP A 258 6.14 -3.26 -15.78
N PRO A 259 7.13 -4.15 -15.51
CA PRO A 259 8.11 -3.91 -14.45
C PRO A 259 8.99 -2.69 -14.72
N ASP A 260 9.36 -2.42 -15.97
CA ASP A 260 10.26 -1.33 -16.33
C ASP A 260 9.54 0.02 -16.24
N HIS A 261 8.32 0.10 -16.77
CA HIS A 261 7.48 1.29 -16.63
C HIS A 261 7.16 1.59 -15.16
N ARG A 262 6.81 0.56 -14.38
CA ARG A 262 6.51 0.71 -12.95
C ARG A 262 7.74 1.18 -12.18
N TRP A 263 8.91 0.59 -12.44
CA TRP A 263 10.13 0.97 -11.74
C TRP A 263 10.57 2.40 -12.07
N ALA A 264 10.48 2.82 -13.35
CA ALA A 264 10.78 4.20 -13.74
C ALA A 264 9.88 5.21 -13.01
N TRP A 265 8.57 4.94 -12.93
CA TRP A 265 7.65 5.78 -12.15
C TRP A 265 8.01 5.81 -10.66
N ILE A 266 8.35 4.65 -10.07
CA ILE A 266 8.74 4.57 -8.66
C ILE A 266 9.98 5.42 -8.40
N GLU A 267 11.01 5.29 -9.23
CA GLU A 267 12.29 5.96 -9.07
C GLU A 267 12.20 7.48 -9.32
N GLU A 268 11.45 7.89 -10.33
CA GLU A 268 11.37 9.30 -10.73
C GLU A 268 10.31 10.09 -9.96
N SER A 269 9.27 9.43 -9.42
CA SER A 269 8.13 10.10 -8.78
C SER A 269 7.89 9.65 -7.34
N VAL A 270 7.80 8.35 -7.07
CA VAL A 270 7.41 7.84 -5.74
C VAL A 270 8.52 8.07 -4.71
N LEU A 271 9.72 7.56 -4.98
CA LEU A 271 10.85 7.65 -4.04
C LEU A 271 11.21 9.10 -3.70
N PRO A 272 11.33 10.04 -4.66
CA PRO A 272 11.62 11.44 -4.33
C PRO A 272 10.52 12.11 -3.50
N SER A 273 9.25 11.74 -3.73
CA SER A 273 8.12 12.28 -2.97
C SER A 273 8.13 11.74 -1.54
N TRP A 274 8.36 10.44 -1.38
CA TRP A 274 8.47 9.80 -0.07
C TRP A 274 9.68 10.32 0.71
N GLU A 275 10.84 10.48 0.08
CA GLU A 275 12.05 10.99 0.74
C GLU A 275 11.85 12.39 1.33
N LYS A 276 11.20 13.29 0.57
CA LYS A 276 10.87 14.64 1.03
C LYS A 276 9.95 14.61 2.25
N LEU A 277 8.93 13.75 2.19
CA LEU A 277 7.95 13.63 3.26
C LEU A 277 8.57 12.99 4.52
N ASP A 278 9.33 11.92 4.36
CA ASP A 278 10.03 11.23 5.44
C ASP A 278 11.04 12.16 6.16
N LYS A 279 11.77 13.00 5.42
CA LYS A 279 12.65 14.04 6.02
C LYS A 279 11.90 15.06 6.89
N SER A 280 10.59 15.21 6.68
CA SER A 280 9.73 16.07 7.50
C SER A 280 9.09 15.34 8.69
N PHE A 281 9.40 14.06 8.92
CA PHE A 281 8.85 13.30 10.04
C PHE A 281 9.31 13.91 11.38
N ALA A 282 8.34 14.40 12.16
CA ALA A 282 8.55 14.95 13.49
C ALA A 282 7.23 14.92 14.29
N GLU A 283 7.30 15.28 15.57
CA GLU A 283 6.11 15.38 16.40
C GLU A 283 5.08 16.37 15.82
N GLY A 284 3.81 15.98 15.82
CA GLY A 284 2.71 16.82 15.36
C GLY A 284 2.58 17.04 13.84
N THR A 285 3.49 16.49 13.01
CA THR A 285 3.41 16.66 11.55
C THR A 285 2.28 15.82 10.94
N PRO A 286 1.75 16.22 9.75
CA PRO A 286 0.70 15.47 9.07
C PRO A 286 1.07 14.01 8.80
N LEU A 287 2.34 13.75 8.44
CA LEU A 287 2.85 12.40 8.24
C LEU A 287 2.69 11.55 9.50
N LYS A 288 3.17 12.03 10.65
CA LYS A 288 3.13 11.28 11.90
C LYS A 288 1.68 11.00 12.32
N LYS A 289 0.83 12.02 12.32
CA LYS A 289 -0.60 11.87 12.64
C LYS A 289 -1.28 10.84 11.75
N ARG A 290 -0.95 10.81 10.45
CA ARG A 290 -1.53 9.87 9.51
C ARG A 290 -1.09 8.43 9.78
N LEU A 291 0.19 8.21 10.07
CA LEU A 291 0.72 6.90 10.45
C LEU A 291 0.18 6.43 11.80
N GLU A 292 -0.01 7.33 12.77
CA GLU A 292 -0.65 7.02 14.05
C GLU A 292 -2.10 6.59 13.85
N ALA A 293 -2.86 7.30 13.00
CA ALA A 293 -4.23 6.91 12.65
C ALA A 293 -4.27 5.53 11.95
N PHE A 294 -3.31 5.23 11.07
CA PHE A 294 -3.17 3.89 10.49
C PHE A 294 -2.88 2.83 11.54
N ALA A 295 -1.92 3.07 12.43
CA ALA A 295 -1.55 2.14 13.51
C ALA A 295 -2.71 1.89 14.50
N ALA A 296 -3.51 2.92 14.77
CA ALA A 296 -4.72 2.85 15.60
C ALA A 296 -5.92 2.22 14.87
N GLN A 297 -5.78 1.85 13.60
CA GLN A 297 -6.85 1.28 12.76
C GLN A 297 -8.09 2.18 12.65
N GLU A 298 -7.88 3.51 12.65
CA GLU A 298 -8.98 4.45 12.55
C GLU A 298 -9.73 4.33 11.20
N PRO A 299 -11.07 4.41 11.18
CA PRO A 299 -11.84 4.33 9.93
C PRO A 299 -11.56 5.55 9.04
N ALA A 300 -10.77 5.36 7.98
CA ALA A 300 -10.56 6.39 6.96
C ALA A 300 -11.83 6.70 6.12
N MET A 301 -12.92 5.95 6.30
CA MET A 301 -13.84 5.61 5.21
C MET A 301 -14.71 6.75 4.65
N VAL A 302 -15.16 7.73 5.44
CA VAL A 302 -16.21 8.64 4.92
C VAL A 302 -15.66 9.69 3.96
N HIS A 303 -14.52 10.33 4.27
CA HIS A 303 -13.92 11.32 3.38
C HIS A 303 -13.20 10.70 2.17
N TYR A 304 -12.63 9.50 2.34
CA TYR A 304 -11.85 8.84 1.30
C TYR A 304 -12.70 8.16 0.23
N VAL A 305 -13.83 7.52 0.60
CA VAL A 305 -14.76 6.95 -0.39
C VAL A 305 -15.34 8.04 -1.29
N ALA A 306 -15.69 9.20 -0.72
CA ALA A 306 -16.16 10.35 -1.49
C ALA A 306 -15.06 10.99 -2.38
N ALA A 307 -13.79 10.92 -1.98
CA ALA A 307 -12.67 11.42 -2.80
C ALA A 307 -12.32 10.45 -3.94
N PHE A 308 -12.27 9.15 -3.66
CA PHE A 308 -12.00 8.10 -4.65
C PHE A 308 -13.09 8.01 -5.72
N ALA A 309 -14.36 8.07 -5.33
CA ALA A 309 -15.47 8.14 -6.27
C ALA A 309 -15.38 9.41 -7.16
N ARG A 310 -14.99 10.55 -6.60
CA ARG A 310 -14.76 11.78 -7.40
C ARG A 310 -13.58 11.65 -8.38
N ARG A 311 -12.56 10.84 -8.08
CA ARG A 311 -11.37 10.68 -8.94
C ARG A 311 -11.58 9.69 -10.08
N LEU A 312 -12.23 8.56 -9.82
CA LEU A 312 -12.56 7.58 -10.88
C LEU A 312 -13.57 8.12 -11.90
N PHE A 313 -14.42 9.06 -11.47
CA PHE A 313 -15.59 9.46 -12.25
C PHE A 313 -15.69 10.98 -12.52
N GLY A 314 -14.71 11.77 -12.06
CA GLY A 314 -14.70 13.22 -12.23
C GLY A 314 -13.78 13.66 -13.37
N THR A 315 -14.35 13.86 -14.56
CA THR A 315 -13.82 14.82 -15.54
C THR A 315 -14.84 15.94 -15.71
N SER A 316 -14.59 17.09 -15.08
CA SER A 316 -14.91 18.43 -15.60
C SER A 316 -14.78 19.52 -14.53
N GLY A 317 -14.03 20.57 -14.87
CA GLY A 317 -14.42 21.94 -14.53
C GLY A 317 -13.58 22.66 -13.49
N SER A 318 -12.49 23.30 -13.92
CA SER A 318 -12.27 24.73 -13.63
C SER A 318 -11.16 25.30 -14.51
N ALA A 319 -11.56 26.20 -15.42
CA ALA A 319 -10.83 27.28 -16.09
C ALA A 319 -9.39 27.03 -16.58
#